data_AF-A0A165DMB3-F1
#
_entry.id   AF-A0A165DMB3-F1
#
_cell.length_a   1.000
_cell.length_b   1.000
_cell.length_c   1.000
_cell.angle_alpha   90.00
_cell.angle_beta   90.00
_cell.angle_gamma   90.00
#
_symmetry.space_group_name_H-M   'P 1'
#
loop_
_entity.id
_entity.type
_entity.pdbx_description
1 polymer ?
#
loop_
_entity_poly.entity_id
_entity_poly.type
_entity_poly.pdbx_seq_one_letter_code
_entity_poly.pdbx_strand_id
1 'polypeptide(L)'
;MFDYGSFACTYETGVDQVGKFDAYIEIFAGDKRVRVDFDTPFIKGLPINIILSSNINGAFVEQKITPTYEDPYTLEMKELYDAIVNSKPFKSTVEDARKDLEIFNMIIDALPKSS
;
A
#
# COMPACT_ATOMS: atom_id res chain seq x y z
N MET A 1 -5.97 15.45 -3.89
CA MET A 1 -6.98 14.38 -4.09
C MET A 1 -6.92 13.98 -5.55
N PHE A 2 -6.76 12.69 -5.83
CA PHE A 2 -6.78 12.14 -7.18
C PHE A 2 -8.20 11.72 -7.53
N ASP A 3 -8.72 12.23 -8.64
CA ASP A 3 -10.05 11.90 -9.14
C ASP A 3 -9.95 10.97 -10.35
N TYR A 4 -10.50 9.76 -10.23
CA TYR A 4 -10.56 8.76 -11.28
C TYR A 4 -11.98 8.64 -11.89
N GLY A 5 -12.88 9.56 -11.57
CA GLY A 5 -14.26 9.62 -12.04
C GLY A 5 -15.22 8.68 -11.32
N SER A 6 -14.87 7.38 -11.24
CA SER A 6 -15.69 6.37 -10.54
C SER A 6 -15.34 6.22 -9.06
N PHE A 7 -14.13 6.65 -8.68
CA PHE A 7 -13.68 6.72 -7.29
C PHE A 7 -12.65 7.85 -7.16
N ALA A 8 -12.39 8.22 -5.91
CA ALA A 8 -11.32 9.14 -5.58
C ALA A 8 -10.30 8.48 -4.68
N CYS A 9 -9.05 8.94 -4.78
CA CYS A 9 -7.95 8.50 -3.95
C CYS A 9 -7.34 9.70 -3.22
N THR A 10 -7.08 9.52 -1.93
CA THR A 10 -6.34 10.46 -1.11
C THR A 10 -5.01 9.83 -0.74
N TYR A 11 -3.94 10.59 -0.92
CA TYR A 11 -2.61 10.23 -0.43
C TYR A 11 -2.26 11.19 0.69
N GLU A 12 -1.88 10.63 1.83
CA GLU A 12 -1.42 11.37 2.99
C GLU A 12 -0.08 10.81 3.43
N THR A 13 0.83 11.71 3.80
CA THR A 13 2.13 11.37 4.35
C THR A 13 2.55 12.46 5.32
N GLY A 14 3.25 12.07 6.39
CA GLY A 14 3.70 12.99 7.42
C GLY A 14 4.65 12.30 8.38
N VAL A 15 5.42 13.11 9.11
CA VAL A 15 6.26 12.66 10.21
C VAL A 15 5.85 13.44 11.44
N ASP A 16 5.55 12.74 12.52
CA ASP A 16 5.22 13.32 13.82
C ASP A 16 6.23 12.87 14.89
N GLN A 17 5.97 13.22 16.15
CA GLN A 17 6.81 12.89 17.29
C GLN A 17 6.23 11.76 18.16
N VAL A 18 5.21 11.05 17.68
CA VAL A 18 4.55 9.96 18.42
C VAL A 18 5.40 8.68 18.38
N GLY A 19 6.25 8.52 17.37
CA GLY A 19 7.11 7.35 17.22
C GLY A 19 6.37 6.09 16.77
N LYS A 20 5.20 6.26 16.14
CA LYS A 20 4.40 5.18 15.55
C LYS A 20 4.61 5.17 14.04
N PHE A 21 4.82 3.97 13.47
CA PHE A 21 4.70 3.78 12.03
C PHE A 21 3.22 3.52 11.70
N ASP A 22 2.59 4.43 10.96
CA ASP A 22 1.20 4.31 10.52
C ASP A 22 1.18 4.34 8.99
N ALA A 23 1.24 3.15 8.40
CA ALA A 23 1.28 2.98 6.95
C ALA A 23 0.23 1.94 6.55
N TYR A 24 -0.75 2.37 5.77
CA TYR A 24 -1.79 1.48 5.28
C TYR A 24 -2.37 1.99 3.97
N ILE A 25 -3.04 1.08 3.25
CA ILE A 25 -3.93 1.40 2.15
C ILE A 25 -5.32 0.98 2.59
N GLU A 26 -6.29 1.88 2.59
CA GLU A 26 -7.68 1.57 2.92
C GLU A 26 -8.62 1.87 1.75
N ILE A 27 -9.47 0.90 1.44
CA ILE A 27 -10.42 0.93 0.33
C ILE A 27 -11.83 0.84 0.93
N PHE A 28 -12.66 1.83 0.59
CA PHE A 28 -14.06 1.91 1.02
C PHE A 28 -14.97 1.52 -0.14
N ALA A 29 -15.65 0.38 -0.03
CA ALA A 29 -16.44 -0.22 -1.10
C ALA A 29 -17.86 -0.57 -0.61
N GLY A 30 -18.72 0.44 -0.51
CA GLY A 30 -20.14 0.26 -0.15
C GLY A 30 -20.32 -0.37 1.23
N ASP A 31 -20.69 -1.65 1.27
CA ASP A 31 -20.91 -2.45 2.47
C ASP A 31 -19.63 -3.11 3.03
N LYS A 32 -18.48 -2.92 2.35
CA LYS A 32 -17.20 -3.51 2.72
C LYS A 32 -16.08 -2.48 2.79
N ARG A 33 -15.08 -2.78 3.61
CA ARG A 33 -13.81 -2.07 3.69
C ARG A 33 -12.66 -3.06 3.68
N VAL A 34 -11.59 -2.69 3.00
CA VAL A 34 -10.35 -3.45 2.95
C VAL A 34 -9.23 -2.54 3.38
N ARG A 35 -8.53 -2.90 4.45
CA ARG A 35 -7.32 -2.21 4.90
C ARG A 35 -6.13 -3.16 4.78
N VAL A 36 -5.13 -2.75 4.02
CA VAL A 36 -3.81 -3.40 3.98
C VAL A 36 -2.91 -2.62 4.90
N ASP A 37 -2.46 -3.26 5.97
CA ASP A 37 -1.70 -2.64 7.06
C ASP A 37 -0.24 -3.08 6.99
N PHE A 38 0.66 -2.10 6.95
CA PHE A 38 2.10 -2.28 6.91
C PHE A 38 2.69 -1.95 8.27
N ASP A 39 3.36 -2.92 8.86
CA ASP A 39 4.08 -2.73 10.11
C ASP A 39 5.39 -1.96 9.88
N THR A 40 6.09 -1.65 10.97
CA THR A 40 7.35 -0.93 10.92
C THR A 40 8.40 -1.66 10.07
N PRO A 41 9.06 -0.97 9.11
CA PRO A 41 10.11 -1.57 8.30
C PRO A 41 11.40 -1.78 9.10
N PHE A 42 11.49 -1.25 10.32
CA PHE A 42 12.69 -1.33 11.16
C PHE A 42 12.83 -2.66 11.90
N ILE A 43 11.83 -3.53 11.83
CA ILE A 43 11.86 -4.87 12.44
C ILE A 43 11.70 -5.90 11.33
N LYS A 44 12.69 -6.78 11.20
CA LYS A 44 12.66 -7.87 10.21
C LYS A 44 11.64 -8.93 10.59
N GLY A 45 10.97 -9.51 9.59
CA GLY A 45 10.06 -10.63 9.76
C GLY A 45 8.64 -10.23 10.17
N LEU A 46 8.28 -8.95 10.11
CA LEU A 46 6.90 -8.53 10.35
C LEU A 46 6.04 -8.74 9.10
N PRO A 47 4.89 -9.42 9.22
CA PRO A 47 4.03 -9.69 8.08
C PRO A 47 3.13 -8.51 7.75
N ILE A 48 2.63 -8.47 6.51
CA ILE A 48 1.52 -7.59 6.12
C ILE A 48 0.21 -8.22 6.58
N ASN A 49 -0.67 -7.40 7.14
CA ASN A 49 -2.02 -7.81 7.53
C ASN A 49 -3.06 -7.18 6.60
N ILE A 50 -4.09 -7.96 6.26
CA ILE A 50 -5.28 -7.47 5.55
C ILE A 50 -6.44 -7.54 6.53
N ILE A 51 -7.10 -6.41 6.76
CA ILE A 51 -8.30 -6.31 7.59
C ILE A 51 -9.48 -6.10 6.64
N LEU A 52 -10.41 -7.05 6.65
CA LEU A 52 -11.67 -6.99 5.93
C LEU A 52 -12.78 -6.67 6.92
N SER A 53 -13.44 -5.53 6.74
CA SER A 53 -14.63 -5.17 7.52
C SER A 53 -15.84 -5.20 6.61
N SER A 54 -16.96 -5.75 7.08
CA SER A 54 -18.18 -5.87 6.28
C SER A 54 -19.42 -5.70 7.15
N ASN A 55 -20.48 -5.16 6.55
CA ASN A 55 -21.82 -5.22 7.12
C ASN A 55 -22.55 -6.44 6.55
N ILE A 56 -22.82 -7.45 7.39
CA ILE A 56 -23.58 -8.64 7.00
C ILE A 56 -24.91 -8.60 7.73
N ASN A 57 -25.99 -8.24 7.01
CA ASN A 57 -27.35 -8.14 7.54
C ASN A 57 -27.48 -7.27 8.81
N GLY A 58 -26.76 -6.15 8.85
CA GLY A 58 -26.77 -5.22 9.98
C GLY A 58 -25.71 -5.52 11.06
N ALA A 59 -25.01 -6.65 10.97
CA ALA A 59 -23.92 -6.98 11.87
C ALA A 59 -22.57 -6.52 11.29
N PHE A 60 -21.75 -5.89 12.13
CA PHE A 60 -20.35 -5.62 11.81
C PHE A 60 -19.54 -6.91 11.95
N VAL A 61 -18.87 -7.31 10.88
CA VAL A 61 -17.99 -8.47 10.84
C VAL A 61 -16.61 -8.01 10.38
N GLU A 62 -15.59 -8.41 11.14
CA GLU A 62 -14.18 -8.13 10.82
C GLU A 62 -13.39 -9.44 10.72
N GLN A 63 -12.56 -9.53 9.69
CA GLN A 63 -11.63 -10.62 9.48
C GLN A 63 -10.22 -10.07 9.27
N LYS A 64 -9.26 -10.59 10.04
CA LYS A 64 -7.83 -10.34 9.82
C LYS A 64 -7.21 -11.52 9.08
N ILE A 65 -6.53 -11.23 7.98
CA ILE A 65 -5.83 -12.20 7.15
C ILE A 65 -4.35 -11.84 7.16
N THR A 66 -3.51 -12.82 7.47
CA THR A 66 -2.05 -12.72 7.37
C THR A 66 -1.61 -13.71 6.29
N PRO A 67 -1.43 -13.27 5.02
CA PRO A 67 -1.21 -14.19 3.90
C PRO A 67 0.08 -15.01 4.03
N THR A 68 1.09 -14.42 4.67
CA THR A 68 2.41 -15.01 4.89
C THR A 68 3.03 -14.39 6.13
N TYR A 69 3.89 -15.14 6.82
CA TYR A 69 4.72 -14.66 7.94
C TYR A 69 6.07 -14.11 7.48
N GLU A 70 6.39 -14.24 6.19
CA GLU A 70 7.58 -13.62 5.62
C GLU A 70 7.36 -12.13 5.42
N ASP A 71 8.37 -11.34 5.75
CA ASP A 71 8.32 -9.90 5.55
C ASP A 71 8.37 -9.52 4.06
N PRO A 72 7.87 -8.33 3.69
CA PRO A 72 7.78 -7.90 2.29
C PRO A 72 9.14 -7.81 1.59
N TYR A 73 10.20 -7.40 2.30
CA TYR A 73 11.54 -7.32 1.71
C TYR A 73 12.08 -8.70 1.35
N THR A 74 11.89 -9.69 2.24
CA THR A 74 12.27 -11.08 1.97
C THR A 74 11.53 -11.62 0.74
N LEU A 75 10.22 -11.34 0.62
CA LEU A 75 9.43 -11.75 -0.53
C LEU A 75 9.90 -11.08 -1.82
N GLU A 76 10.15 -9.76 -1.80
CA GLU A 76 10.64 -9.01 -2.96
C GLU A 76 12.00 -9.53 -3.45
N MET A 77 12.92 -9.84 -2.53
CA MET A 77 14.23 -10.40 -2.90
C MET A 77 14.13 -11.80 -3.52
N LYS A 78 13.16 -12.61 -3.07
CA LYS A 78 12.88 -13.93 -3.68
C LYS A 78 12.34 -13.79 -5.10
N GLU A 79 11.38 -12.87 -5.31
CA GLU A 79 10.84 -12.56 -6.63
C GLU A 79 11.94 -12.02 -7.57
N LEU A 80 12.81 -11.13 -7.08
CA LEU A 80 13.95 -10.62 -7.82
C LEU A 80 14.92 -11.73 -8.22
N TYR A 81 15.28 -12.61 -7.28
CA TYR A 81 16.14 -13.75 -7.55
C TYR A 81 15.55 -14.67 -8.64
N ASP A 82 14.26 -14.97 -8.54
CA ASP A 82 13.55 -15.82 -9.50
C ASP A 82 13.49 -15.18 -10.90
N ALA A 83 13.25 -13.87 -10.98
CA ALA A 83 13.30 -13.12 -12.23
C ALA A 83 14.68 -13.20 -12.91
N ILE A 84 15.76 -13.08 -12.14
CA ILE A 84 17.13 -13.13 -12.65
C ILE A 84 17.52 -14.54 -13.09
N VAL A 85 17.30 -15.55 -12.23
CA VAL A 85 17.80 -16.91 -12.45
C VAL A 85 16.95 -17.67 -13.46
N ASN A 86 15.62 -17.50 -13.40
CA ASN A 86 14.69 -18.23 -14.25
C ASN A 86 14.13 -17.40 -15.41
N SER A 87 14.69 -16.19 -15.65
CA SER A 87 14.25 -15.28 -16.70
C SER A 87 12.74 -15.00 -16.67
N LYS A 88 12.14 -14.99 -15.46
CA LYS A 88 10.75 -14.57 -15.30
C LYS A 88 10.63 -13.06 -15.52
N PRO A 89 9.50 -12.57 -16.07
CA PRO A 89 9.26 -11.14 -16.13
C PRO A 89 9.32 -10.50 -14.74
N PHE A 90 9.96 -9.33 -14.64
CA PHE A 90 9.89 -8.52 -13.43
C PHE A 90 8.45 -8.09 -13.19
N LYS A 91 7.97 -8.29 -11.97
CA LYS A 91 6.62 -7.88 -11.56
C LYS A 91 6.42 -6.36 -11.69
N SER A 92 7.46 -5.58 -11.39
CA SER A 92 7.49 -4.13 -11.54
C SER A 92 8.52 -3.74 -12.60
N THR A 93 8.08 -3.01 -13.62
CA THR A 93 8.94 -2.64 -14.76
C THR A 93 9.48 -1.22 -14.63
N VAL A 94 10.46 -0.87 -15.48
CA VAL A 94 10.98 0.50 -15.57
C VAL A 94 9.89 1.49 -16.00
N GLU A 95 8.95 1.05 -16.84
CA GLU A 95 7.82 1.89 -17.25
C GLU A 95 6.85 2.17 -16.10
N ASP A 96 6.71 1.25 -15.15
CA ASP A 96 5.91 1.48 -13.95
C ASP A 96 6.58 2.54 -13.06
N ALA A 97 7.89 2.41 -12.83
CA ALA A 97 8.67 3.42 -12.10
C ALA A 97 8.60 4.82 -12.75
N ARG A 98 8.56 4.88 -14.09
CA ARG A 98 8.38 6.14 -14.83
C ARG A 98 7.02 6.79 -14.53
N LYS A 99 5.94 5.99 -14.45
CA LYS A 99 4.60 6.48 -14.08
C LYS A 99 4.56 6.98 -12.63
N ASP A 100 5.29 6.34 -11.73
CA ASP A 100 5.39 6.82 -10.34
C ASP A 100 5.97 8.23 -10.28
N LEU A 101 7.01 8.52 -11.07
CA LEU A 101 7.58 9.86 -11.19
C LEU A 101 6.59 10.88 -11.76
N GLU A 102 5.76 10.49 -12.73
CA GLU A 102 4.69 11.35 -13.25
C GLU A 102 3.69 11.71 -12.16
N ILE A 103 3.25 10.72 -11.37
CA ILE A 103 2.33 10.94 -10.24
C ILE A 103 2.97 11.86 -9.19
N PHE A 104 4.25 11.67 -8.85
CA PHE A 104 4.94 12.56 -7.91
C PHE A 104 5.04 13.99 -8.42
N ASN A 105 5.32 14.19 -9.72
CA ASN A 105 5.31 15.53 -10.30
C ASN A 105 3.92 16.17 -10.20
N MET A 106 2.84 15.43 -10.47
CA MET A 106 1.47 15.93 -10.31
C MET A 106 1.18 16.37 -8.86
N ILE A 107 1.66 15.61 -7.87
CA ILE A 107 1.52 15.99 -6.46
C ILE A 107 2.27 17.30 -6.18
N ILE A 108 3.55 17.37 -6.56
CA ILE A 108 4.42 18.52 -6.31
C ILE A 108 3.86 19.78 -6.96
N ASP A 109 3.40 19.70 -8.20
CA ASP A 109 2.84 20.84 -8.93
C ASP A 109 1.53 21.36 -8.31
N ALA A 110 0.77 20.48 -7.65
CA ALA A 110 -0.47 20.83 -6.96
C ALA A 110 -0.24 21.36 -5.52
N LEU A 111 0.97 21.20 -4.96
CA LEU A 111 1.27 21.75 -3.64
C LEU A 111 1.30 23.29 -3.70
N PRO A 112 0.77 23.97 -2.67
CA PRO A 112 0.89 25.42 -2.58
C PRO A 112 2.38 25.80 -2.55
N LYS A 113 2.75 26.81 -3.35
CA LYS A 113 4.12 27.34 -3.35
C LYS A 113 4.45 27.79 -1.93
N SER A 114 5.57 27.30 -1.39
CA SER A 114 6.11 27.82 -0.15
C SER A 114 6.41 29.31 -0.35
N SER A 115 5.69 30.15 0.40
CA SER A 115 5.90 31.60 0.47
C SER A 115 7.28 31.96 0.98
#